data_AF-A0A3M0K8X0-F1
#
_entry.id   AF-A0A3M0K8X0-F1
#
_cell.length_a   1.000
_cell.length_b   1.000
_cell.length_c   1.000
_cell.angle_alpha   90.00
_cell.angle_beta   90.00
_cell.angle_gamma   90.00
#
_symmetry.space_group_name_H-M   'P 1'
#
loop_
_entity.id
_entity.type
_entity.pdbx_description
1 polymer ?
#
loop_
_entity_poly.entity_id
_entity_poly.type
_entity_poly.pdbx_seq_one_letter_code
_entity_poly.pdbx_strand_id
1 'polypeptide(L)'
;MHQPSPVPSVSPVVYKGSRGGHNVRAVHHPFSQATIRYLCKAHRDYGRDSPYFRGLLRSDLEAAVVIPADLRQLFSCLLDSTEFKLWEAAWRQLLREALPSLLTDPETAIDENGNALTLEHLMGEGRWTDPTDRASGIPIKAL
;
A
#
# COMPACT_ATOMS: atom_id res chain seq x y z
N MET A 1 18.88 -8.51 35.41
CA MET A 1 19.07 -8.90 34.00
C MET A 1 17.71 -8.89 33.34
N HIS A 2 17.45 -7.89 32.49
CA HIS A 2 16.14 -7.63 31.89
C HIS A 2 15.81 -8.69 30.84
N GLN A 3 14.66 -9.35 31.00
CA GLN A 3 14.06 -10.23 30.02
C GLN A 3 13.34 -9.37 28.96
N PRO A 4 13.62 -9.51 27.65
CA PRO A 4 12.86 -8.80 26.64
C PRO A 4 11.51 -9.50 26.43
N SER A 5 10.45 -8.71 26.51
CA SER A 5 9.05 -9.10 26.28
C SER A 5 8.83 -9.62 24.87
N PRO A 6 7.94 -10.61 24.65
CA PRO A 6 7.60 -11.05 23.31
C PRO A 6 6.77 -9.97 22.61
N VAL A 7 7.28 -9.47 21.48
CA VAL A 7 6.52 -8.59 20.58
C VAL A 7 5.33 -9.37 20.00
N PRO A 8 4.10 -8.81 20.04
CA PRO A 8 2.92 -9.49 19.53
C PRO A 8 3.00 -9.56 18.00
N SER A 9 2.82 -10.77 17.48
CA SER A 9 2.67 -11.06 16.05
C SER A 9 1.37 -10.45 15.55
N VAL A 10 1.43 -9.31 14.85
CA VAL A 10 0.25 -8.65 14.25
C VAL A 10 0.42 -8.56 12.74
N SER A 11 -0.07 -9.59 12.04
CA SER A 11 -0.63 -9.59 10.66
C SER A 11 -0.62 -11.02 10.13
N PRO A 12 -1.65 -11.47 9.38
CA PRO A 12 -1.67 -12.80 8.80
C PRO A 12 -0.69 -12.85 7.62
N VAL A 13 0.59 -13.04 7.92
CA VAL A 13 1.62 -13.30 6.92
C VAL A 13 1.42 -14.71 6.40
N VAL A 14 1.03 -14.84 5.12
CA VAL A 14 1.01 -16.15 4.46
C VAL A 14 2.42 -16.43 3.95
N TYR A 15 3.06 -17.44 4.53
CA TYR A 15 4.37 -17.90 4.10
C TYR A 15 4.22 -18.84 2.90
N LYS A 16 4.62 -18.41 1.71
CA LYS A 16 4.70 -19.29 0.53
C LYS A 16 6.11 -19.88 0.44
N GLY A 17 6.24 -21.18 0.75
CA GLY A 17 7.51 -21.88 0.63
C GLY A 17 7.87 -22.15 -0.83
N SER A 18 8.91 -21.51 -1.33
CA SER A 18 9.57 -21.92 -2.57
C SER A 18 10.34 -23.21 -2.30
N ARG A 19 10.03 -24.29 -3.01
CA ARG A 19 10.77 -25.55 -2.92
C ARG A 19 12.19 -25.34 -3.45
N GLY A 20 13.14 -25.08 -2.54
CA GLY A 20 14.58 -25.02 -2.80
C GLY A 20 15.19 -23.66 -2.46
N GLY A 21 15.70 -23.52 -1.25
CA GLY A 21 16.51 -22.37 -0.81
C GLY A 21 15.76 -21.37 0.07
N HIS A 22 16.41 -20.92 1.14
CA HIS A 22 15.89 -20.23 2.33
C HIS A 22 15.28 -18.82 2.12
N ASN A 23 14.48 -18.59 1.07
CA ASN A 23 13.78 -17.33 0.88
C ASN A 23 12.30 -17.48 1.27
N VAL A 24 12.04 -17.44 2.58
CA VAL A 24 10.70 -17.29 3.12
C VAL A 24 10.29 -15.83 2.96
N ARG A 25 9.63 -15.50 1.83
CA ARG A 25 9.10 -14.15 1.59
C ARG A 25 7.75 -14.02 2.28
N ALA A 26 7.60 -13.00 3.12
CA ALA A 26 6.29 -12.60 3.64
C ALA A 26 5.42 -12.18 2.45
N VAL A 27 4.39 -12.96 2.13
CA VAL A 27 3.42 -12.58 1.09
C VAL A 27 2.29 -11.84 1.78
N HIS A 28 2.42 -10.51 1.82
CA HIS A 28 1.30 -9.65 2.17
C HIS A 28 0.40 -9.52 0.94
N HIS A 29 -0.90 -9.66 1.14
CA HIS A 29 -1.85 -9.56 0.05
C HIS A 29 -2.19 -8.07 -0.16
N PRO A 30 -2.03 -7.56 -1.39
CA PRO A 30 -2.44 -6.20 -1.70
C PRO A 30 -3.95 -6.02 -1.56
N PHE A 31 -4.39 -4.77 -1.56
CA PHE A 31 -5.80 -4.43 -1.42
C PHE A 31 -6.59 -5.01 -2.60
N SER A 32 -7.40 -6.04 -2.34
CA SER A 32 -8.08 -6.73 -3.45
C SER A 32 -9.09 -5.80 -4.12
N GLN A 33 -9.27 -5.93 -5.43
CA GLN A 33 -10.30 -5.20 -6.16
C GLN A 33 -11.71 -5.46 -5.62
N ALA A 34 -11.94 -6.61 -5.00
CA ALA A 34 -13.20 -6.91 -4.30
C ALA A 34 -13.36 -6.07 -3.03
N THR A 35 -12.29 -5.93 -2.24
CA THR A 35 -12.26 -5.09 -1.03
C THR A 35 -12.48 -3.62 -1.38
N ILE A 36 -11.83 -3.11 -2.44
CA ILE A 36 -12.04 -1.73 -2.92
C ILE A 36 -13.52 -1.51 -3.26
N ARG A 37 -14.12 -2.38 -4.08
CA ARG A 37 -15.54 -2.27 -4.45
C ARG A 37 -16.47 -2.32 -3.24
N TYR A 38 -16.17 -3.20 -2.28
CA TYR A 38 -16.94 -3.33 -1.06
C TYR A 38 -16.89 -2.06 -0.22
N LEU A 39 -15.71 -1.46 -0.02
CA LEU A 39 -15.55 -0.20 0.69
C LEU A 39 -16.23 0.97 -0.02
N CYS A 40 -16.10 1.08 -1.34
CA CYS A 40 -16.80 2.10 -2.10
C CYS A 40 -18.33 1.99 -1.95
N LYS A 41 -18.85 0.76 -1.92
CA LYS A 41 -20.27 0.49 -1.69
C LYS A 41 -20.68 0.87 -0.26
N ALA A 42 -19.93 0.44 0.74
CA ALA A 42 -20.21 0.76 2.14
C ALA A 42 -20.16 2.28 2.40
N HIS A 43 -19.22 3.00 1.78
CA HIS A 43 -19.17 4.45 1.82
C HIS A 43 -20.45 5.09 1.26
N ARG A 44 -20.93 4.61 0.12
CA ARG A 44 -22.17 5.11 -0.49
C ARG A 44 -23.41 4.82 0.35
N ASP A 45 -23.49 3.62 0.91
CA ASP A 45 -24.69 3.16 1.61
C ASP A 45 -24.80 3.75 3.03
N TYR A 46 -23.67 3.95 3.71
CA TYR A 46 -23.64 4.35 5.12
C TYR A 46 -23.05 5.74 5.36
N GLY A 47 -22.34 6.31 4.39
CA GLY A 47 -21.64 7.60 4.50
C GLY A 47 -20.30 7.51 5.23
N ARG A 48 -19.42 8.47 4.92
CA ARG A 48 -18.05 8.59 5.47
C ARG A 48 -18.00 8.66 7.00
N ASP A 49 -18.97 9.33 7.59
CA ASP A 49 -18.97 9.61 9.03
C ASP A 49 -19.61 8.49 9.86
N SER A 50 -20.14 7.45 9.21
CA SER A 50 -20.72 6.30 9.90
C SER A 50 -19.67 5.53 10.72
N PRO A 51 -19.94 5.20 12.00
CA PRO A 51 -19.06 4.38 12.81
C PRO A 51 -18.75 3.01 12.16
N TYR A 52 -19.73 2.44 11.45
CA TYR A 52 -19.57 1.18 10.73
C TYR A 52 -18.53 1.31 9.62
N PHE A 53 -18.69 2.30 8.73
CA PHE A 53 -17.77 2.50 7.63
C PHE A 53 -16.36 2.85 8.13
N ARG A 54 -16.24 3.69 9.16
CA ARG A 54 -14.96 4.05 9.77
C ARG A 54 -14.24 2.84 10.38
N GLY A 55 -14.97 1.96 11.05
CA GLY A 55 -14.43 0.72 11.60
C GLY A 55 -13.97 -0.23 10.51
N LEU A 56 -14.77 -0.39 9.47
CA LEU A 56 -14.45 -1.24 8.32
C LEU A 56 -13.21 -0.75 7.57
N LEU A 57 -13.19 0.53 7.17
CA LEU A 57 -12.05 1.13 6.46
C LEU A 57 -10.75 0.98 7.25
N ARG A 58 -10.78 1.20 8.57
CA ARG A 58 -9.62 1.01 9.44
C ARG A 58 -9.15 -0.45 9.44
N SER A 59 -10.07 -1.39 9.66
CA SER A 59 -9.74 -2.82 9.73
C SER A 59 -9.12 -3.32 8.43
N ASP A 60 -9.64 -2.90 7.27
CA ASP A 60 -9.10 -3.31 5.97
C ASP A 60 -7.72 -2.69 5.69
N LEU A 61 -7.51 -1.42 6.07
CA LEU A 61 -6.21 -0.75 5.94
C LEU A 61 -5.14 -1.35 6.87
N GLU A 62 -5.50 -1.78 8.07
CA GLU A 62 -4.57 -2.42 9.02
C GLU A 62 -4.18 -3.85 8.59
N ALA A 63 -5.03 -4.54 7.81
CA ALA A 63 -4.84 -5.93 7.42
C ALA A 63 -4.10 -6.13 6.08
N ALA A 64 -3.94 -5.07 5.27
CA ALA A 64 -3.40 -5.16 3.92
C ALA A 64 -2.09 -4.37 3.76
N VAL A 65 -1.18 -4.88 2.93
CA VAL A 65 -0.11 -4.02 2.38
C VAL A 65 -0.72 -3.22 1.26
N VAL A 66 -0.81 -1.90 1.42
CA VAL A 66 -1.51 -1.07 0.46
C VAL A 66 -0.53 -0.52 -0.56
N ILE A 67 -0.72 -0.89 -1.82
CA ILE A 67 0.07 -0.36 -2.92
C ILE A 67 -0.51 1.01 -3.31
N PRO A 68 0.31 2.00 -3.71
CA PRO A 68 -0.16 3.32 -4.11
C PRO A 68 -1.33 3.33 -5.11
N ALA A 69 -1.30 2.44 -6.10
CA ALA A 69 -2.38 2.33 -7.05
C ALA A 69 -3.73 1.97 -6.41
N ASP A 70 -3.72 1.08 -5.42
CA ASP A 70 -4.93 0.66 -4.71
C ASP A 70 -5.46 1.80 -3.83
N LEU A 71 -4.57 2.58 -3.19
CA LEU A 71 -4.96 3.79 -2.45
C LEU A 71 -5.61 4.81 -3.37
N ARG A 72 -5.00 5.12 -4.52
CA ARG A 72 -5.61 6.06 -5.50
C ARG A 72 -7.01 5.60 -5.88
N GLN A 73 -7.16 4.32 -6.20
CA GLN A 73 -8.45 3.77 -6.59
C GLN A 73 -9.47 3.83 -5.45
N LEU A 74 -9.09 3.48 -4.23
CA LEU A 74 -9.95 3.58 -3.06
C LEU A 74 -10.39 5.03 -2.81
N PHE A 75 -9.44 5.96 -2.70
CA PHE A 75 -9.77 7.37 -2.42
C PHE A 75 -10.56 8.03 -3.55
N SER A 76 -10.42 7.58 -4.80
CA SER A 76 -11.22 8.10 -5.92
C SER A 76 -12.72 7.88 -5.76
N CYS A 77 -13.15 6.89 -4.97
CA CYS A 77 -14.57 6.63 -4.70
C CYS A 77 -15.04 7.13 -3.32
N LEU A 78 -14.09 7.43 -2.42
CA LEU A 78 -14.38 7.92 -1.07
C LEU A 78 -14.46 9.45 -1.00
N LEU A 79 -13.78 10.14 -1.92
CA LEU A 79 -13.69 11.59 -1.98
C LEU A 79 -14.44 12.11 -3.20
N ASP A 80 -14.93 13.34 -3.13
CA ASP A 80 -15.42 14.01 -4.34
C ASP A 80 -14.25 14.39 -5.28
N SER A 81 -14.56 14.82 -6.50
CA SER A 81 -13.56 15.14 -7.53
C SER A 81 -12.56 16.23 -7.10
N THR A 82 -13.00 17.20 -6.28
CA THR A 82 -12.14 18.28 -5.79
C THR A 82 -11.29 17.80 -4.63
N GLU A 83 -11.91 17.13 -3.65
CA GLU A 83 -11.22 16.52 -2.52
C GLU A 83 -10.15 15.52 -2.98
N PHE A 84 -10.46 14.70 -3.99
CA PHE A 84 -9.53 13.73 -4.56
C PHE A 84 -8.31 14.40 -5.19
N LYS A 85 -8.49 15.47 -5.97
CA LYS A 85 -7.37 16.23 -6.57
C LYS A 85 -6.49 16.87 -5.51
N LEU A 86 -7.08 17.41 -4.45
CA LEU A 86 -6.33 18.00 -3.33
C LEU A 86 -5.54 16.93 -2.59
N TRP A 87 -6.16 15.79 -2.30
CA TRP A 87 -5.50 14.64 -1.69
C TRP A 87 -4.33 14.14 -2.54
N GLU A 88 -4.53 13.98 -3.85
CA GLU A 88 -3.51 13.52 -4.78
C GLU A 88 -2.32 14.48 -4.87
N ALA A 89 -2.59 15.80 -4.88
CA ALA A 89 -1.54 16.82 -4.86
C ALA A 89 -0.74 16.80 -3.54
N ALA A 90 -1.42 16.71 -2.40
CA ALA A 90 -0.78 16.63 -1.09
C ALA A 90 0.06 15.36 -0.96
N TRP A 91 -0.46 14.22 -1.42
CA TRP A 91 0.25 12.96 -1.37
C TRP A 91 1.49 12.96 -2.28
N ARG A 92 1.39 13.48 -3.50
CA ARG A 92 2.54 13.67 -4.39
C ARG A 92 3.65 14.47 -3.71
N GLN A 93 3.29 15.55 -3.03
CA GLN A 93 4.25 16.40 -2.33
C GLN A 93 4.96 15.66 -1.20
N LEU A 94 4.21 14.93 -0.36
CA LEU A 94 4.78 14.10 0.70
C LEU A 94 5.74 13.04 0.15
N LEU A 95 5.37 12.36 -0.93
CA LEU A 95 6.24 11.38 -1.58
C LEU A 95 7.50 12.01 -2.16
N ARG A 96 7.40 13.21 -2.74
CA ARG A 96 8.55 13.95 -3.26
C ARG A 96 9.55 14.30 -2.15
N GLU A 97 9.07 14.62 -0.96
CA GLU A 97 9.89 14.93 0.21
C GLU A 97 10.50 13.67 0.83
N ALA A 98 9.80 12.54 0.80
CA ALA A 98 10.28 11.25 1.31
C ALA A 98 11.22 10.52 0.34
N LEU A 99 11.14 10.79 -0.97
CA LEU A 99 11.91 10.05 -1.97
C LEU A 99 13.45 10.06 -1.72
N PRO A 100 14.10 11.19 -1.37
CA PRO A 100 15.53 11.19 -1.10
C PRO A 100 15.96 10.27 0.05
N SER A 101 15.16 10.16 1.12
CA SER A 101 15.48 9.26 2.22
C SER A 101 15.27 7.80 1.84
N LEU A 102 14.23 7.49 1.06
CA LEU A 102 14.01 6.15 0.49
C LEU A 102 15.13 5.73 -0.48
N LEU A 103 15.74 6.67 -1.20
CA LEU A 103 16.89 6.38 -2.07
C LEU A 103 18.21 6.21 -1.29
N THR A 104 18.25 6.61 -0.03
CA THR A 104 19.45 6.45 0.82
C THR A 104 19.55 5.04 1.41
N ASP A 105 18.42 4.33 1.56
CA ASP A 105 18.40 2.95 2.00
C ASP A 105 18.53 2.00 0.79
N PRO A 106 19.62 1.19 0.71
CA PRO A 106 19.85 0.28 -0.41
C PRO A 106 18.74 -0.77 -0.58
N GLU A 107 17.94 -1.03 0.44
CA GLU A 107 16.83 -1.98 0.40
C GLU A 107 15.55 -1.39 -0.19
N THR A 108 15.48 -0.07 -0.37
CA THR A 108 14.35 0.66 -0.98
C THR A 108 14.75 1.45 -2.21
N ALA A 109 16.05 1.66 -2.44
CA ALA A 109 16.55 2.49 -3.53
C ALA A 109 16.32 1.90 -4.93
N ILE A 110 16.19 0.58 -5.05
CA ILE A 110 16.04 -0.13 -6.32
C ILE A 110 14.82 -1.05 -6.34
N ASP A 111 14.11 -1.09 -7.46
CA ASP A 111 13.02 -2.05 -7.71
C ASP A 111 13.55 -3.47 -7.95
N GLU A 112 12.65 -4.46 -8.13
CA GLU A 112 13.04 -5.85 -8.40
C GLU A 112 13.78 -6.03 -9.74
N ASN A 113 13.73 -5.03 -10.63
CA ASN A 113 14.42 -5.00 -11.92
C ASN A 113 15.76 -4.25 -11.86
N GLY A 114 16.16 -3.73 -10.70
CA GLY A 114 17.38 -2.94 -10.51
C GLY A 114 17.30 -1.48 -10.97
N ASN A 115 16.10 -0.96 -11.27
CA ASN A 115 15.89 0.46 -11.56
C ASN A 115 15.78 1.26 -10.26
N ALA A 116 16.27 2.49 -10.27
CA ALA A 116 16.08 3.40 -9.14
C ALA A 116 14.58 3.67 -8.92
N LEU A 117 14.16 3.68 -7.65
CA LEU A 117 12.82 4.07 -7.25
C LEU A 117 12.52 5.50 -7.72
N THR A 118 11.36 5.72 -8.34
CA THR A 118 10.95 7.06 -8.78
C THR A 118 9.61 7.46 -8.17
N LEU A 119 9.30 8.76 -8.22
CA LEU A 119 8.00 9.27 -7.79
C LEU A 119 6.83 8.61 -8.55
N GLU A 120 7.01 8.27 -9.83
CA GLU A 120 5.99 7.57 -10.63
C GLU A 120 5.72 6.16 -10.11
N HIS A 121 6.75 5.44 -9.61
CA HIS A 121 6.56 4.15 -8.96
C HIS A 121 5.69 4.32 -7.70
N LEU A 122 6.07 5.27 -6.83
CA LEU A 122 5.37 5.54 -5.58
C LEU A 122 3.96 6.12 -5.75
N MET A 123 3.65 6.67 -6.93
CA MET A 123 2.31 7.17 -7.27
C MET A 123 1.48 6.17 -8.09
N GLY A 124 2.09 5.05 -8.53
CA GLY A 124 1.46 4.14 -9.49
C GLY A 124 1.09 4.82 -10.81
N GLU A 125 1.94 5.72 -11.32
CA GLU A 125 1.75 6.54 -12.53
C GLU A 125 2.54 6.01 -13.74
N GLY A 126 2.21 6.50 -14.93
CA GLY A 126 2.87 6.07 -16.17
C GLY A 126 2.67 4.58 -16.44
N ARG A 127 3.77 3.86 -16.68
CA ARG A 127 3.74 2.39 -16.86
C ARG A 127 3.22 1.63 -15.63
N TRP A 128 3.34 2.21 -14.44
CA TRP A 128 2.87 1.61 -13.17
C TRP A 128 1.36 1.72 -12.98
N THR A 129 0.63 2.17 -14.01
CA THR A 129 -0.83 2.10 -14.06
C THR A 129 -1.35 0.72 -14.46
N ASP A 130 -0.52 -0.14 -15.08
CA ASP A 130 -0.91 -1.51 -15.44
C ASP A 130 -0.80 -2.46 -14.23
N PRO A 131 -1.83 -3.27 -13.92
CA PRO A 131 -1.78 -4.27 -12.84
C PRO A 131 -0.60 -5.25 -12.92
N THR A 132 -0.11 -5.54 -14.11
CA THR A 132 0.99 -6.47 -14.37
C THR A 132 2.34 -5.88 -13.95
N ASP A 133 2.51 -4.57 -14.12
CA ASP A 133 3.74 -3.85 -13.75
C ASP A 133 3.76 -3.45 -12.25
N ARG A 134 2.59 -3.40 -11.60
CA ARG A 134 2.45 -2.97 -10.19
C ARG A 134 2.98 -3.96 -9.15
N ALA A 135 2.88 -5.27 -9.41
CA ALA A 135 3.16 -6.29 -8.40
C ALA A 135 4.66 -6.63 -8.23
N SER A 136 5.51 -6.19 -9.17
CA SER A 136 6.96 -6.46 -9.19
C SER A 136 7.83 -5.21 -9.10
N GLY A 137 7.25 -4.01 -8.96
CA GLY A 137 7.97 -2.75 -9.16
C GLY A 137 8.34 -1.96 -7.89
N ILE A 138 7.71 -2.22 -6.74
CA ILE A 138 7.93 -1.42 -5.53
C ILE A 138 8.52 -2.30 -4.43
N PRO A 139 9.68 -1.94 -3.86
CA PRO A 139 10.23 -2.64 -2.70
C PRO A 139 9.24 -2.65 -1.53
N ILE A 140 9.05 -3.80 -0.88
CA ILE A 140 8.10 -3.94 0.23
C ILE A 140 8.41 -2.94 1.37
N LYS A 141 9.68 -2.60 1.58
CA LYS A 141 10.08 -1.61 2.60
C LYS A 141 9.72 -0.15 2.24
N ALA A 142 9.32 0.10 1.00
CA ALA A 142 8.85 1.39 0.52
C ALA A 142 7.32 1.51 0.52
N LEU A 143 6.61 0.45 0.95
CA LEU A 143 5.15 0.38 1.14
C LEU A 143 4.79 0.43 2.62
#